data_AF-A0A835TMZ6-F1
#
_entry.id   AF-A0A835TMZ6-F1
#
_cell.length_a   1.000
_cell.length_b   1.000
_cell.length_c   1.000
_cell.angle_alpha   90.00
_cell.angle_beta   90.00
_cell.angle_gamma   90.00
#
_symmetry.space_group_name_H-M   'P 1'
#
loop_
_entity.id
_entity.type
_entity.pdbx_description
1 polymer ?
#
loop_
_entity_poly.entity_id
_entity_poly.type
_entity_poly.pdbx_seq_one_letter_code
_entity_poly.pdbx_strand_id
1 'polypeptide(L)'
;KAETKEEFVKVKRRDLERLTTEVMQLRDFLPKIVNGDILGTFQKLDVIESNLEKKEEEIEQLRMDCEHFRARLETAQADCMREKKEKLDLRQQLNEAKQQLLQQAEYCTEMGAAVCTLLWGVSSNEEAVKSILGGSKAVKFFTITAQTMESFVKSLSEDMKQQDLDSEENQFVLALAGIVTNVAALACGREFLVSSSRELLDTMMHLLGDMKPGLCNKFKVLMLMSLYNVSINMKGLKYISESPGFIPLLWWLLNDPDTEVCLHALRLLQSVLLEPEVLARSGAEVRETLPLQRIITLSQSRHAELQALAKELLEDLKILDYEA
;
A
#
# COMPACT_ATOMS: atom_id res chain seq x y z
N LYS A 1 -98.44 -31.10 44.41
CA LYS A 1 -99.02 -29.78 44.78
C LYS A 1 -98.77 -29.56 46.26
N ALA A 2 -97.79 -28.73 46.62
CA ALA A 2 -97.61 -28.21 47.96
C ALA A 2 -97.37 -26.71 47.79
N GLU A 3 -98.40 -25.92 48.08
CA GLU A 3 -98.33 -24.46 48.08
C GLU A 3 -97.35 -24.01 49.17
N THR A 4 -96.33 -23.25 48.79
CA THR A 4 -95.55 -22.40 49.69
C THR A 4 -96.51 -21.38 50.29
N LYS A 5 -96.97 -21.62 51.53
CA LYS A 5 -97.69 -20.61 52.30
C LYS A 5 -96.72 -19.45 52.55
N GLU A 6 -97.01 -18.29 51.97
CA GLU A 6 -96.41 -17.02 52.38
C GLU A 6 -96.66 -16.82 53.88
N GLU A 7 -95.59 -16.83 54.67
CA GLU A 7 -95.64 -16.53 56.11
C GLU A 7 -95.84 -15.02 56.30
N PHE A 8 -97.10 -14.60 56.37
CA PHE A 8 -97.43 -13.26 56.82
C PHE A 8 -97.24 -13.15 58.33
N VAL A 9 -96.17 -12.50 58.74
CA VAL A 9 -95.95 -12.15 60.16
C VAL A 9 -96.88 -11.01 60.53
N LYS A 10 -97.83 -11.28 61.44
CA LYS A 10 -98.79 -10.29 61.91
C LYS A 10 -98.12 -9.36 62.94
N VAL A 11 -97.59 -8.24 62.47
CA VAL A 11 -96.93 -7.24 63.31
C VAL A 11 -97.96 -6.25 63.86
N LYS A 12 -97.85 -5.86 65.13
CA LYS A 12 -98.72 -4.82 65.68
C LYS A 12 -98.37 -3.49 65.02
N ARG A 13 -99.36 -2.75 64.52
CA ARG A 13 -99.18 -1.44 63.83
C ARG A 13 -98.27 -0.47 64.59
N ARG A 14 -98.41 -0.41 65.91
CA ARG A 14 -97.54 0.34 66.84
C ARG A 14 -96.05 0.01 66.70
N ASP A 15 -95.70 -1.24 66.46
CA ASP A 15 -94.31 -1.68 66.37
C ASP A 15 -93.73 -1.30 64.99
N LEU A 16 -94.55 -1.30 63.93
CA LEU A 16 -94.18 -0.81 62.59
C LEU A 16 -94.03 0.72 62.55
N GLU A 17 -94.96 1.44 63.17
CA GLU A 17 -94.90 2.90 63.30
C GLU A 17 -93.66 3.29 64.12
N ARG A 18 -93.40 2.61 65.24
CA ARG A 18 -92.18 2.81 66.03
C ARG A 18 -90.90 2.56 65.23
N LEU A 19 -90.83 1.47 64.45
CA LEU A 19 -89.68 1.22 63.58
C LEU A 19 -89.51 2.33 62.54
N THR A 20 -90.61 2.82 61.97
CA THR A 20 -90.59 3.92 60.99
C THR A 20 -90.06 5.21 61.63
N THR A 21 -90.49 5.54 62.86
CA THR A 21 -90.01 6.71 63.59
C THR A 21 -88.54 6.56 63.99
N GLU A 22 -88.12 5.38 64.46
CA GLU A 22 -86.72 5.09 64.78
C GLU A 22 -85.83 5.23 63.54
N VAL A 23 -86.27 4.72 62.37
CA VAL A 23 -85.55 4.88 61.10
C VAL A 23 -85.50 6.34 60.63
N MET A 24 -86.59 7.10 60.77
CA MET A 24 -86.59 8.53 60.45
C MET A 24 -85.67 9.34 61.38
N GLN A 25 -85.70 9.06 62.68
CA GLN A 25 -84.81 9.70 63.65
C GLN A 25 -83.35 9.37 63.38
N LEU A 26 -83.02 8.12 63.06
CA LEU A 26 -81.68 7.74 62.64
C LEU A 26 -81.27 8.50 61.38
N ARG A 27 -82.14 8.62 60.37
CA ARG A 27 -81.85 9.36 59.14
C ARG A 27 -81.58 10.85 59.39
N ASP A 28 -82.27 11.47 60.35
CA ASP A 28 -82.12 12.91 60.66
C ASP A 28 -80.97 13.20 61.64
N PHE A 29 -80.60 12.24 62.50
CA PHE A 29 -79.50 12.38 63.47
C PHE A 29 -78.15 11.95 62.91
N LEU A 30 -78.09 10.94 62.03
CA LEU A 30 -76.82 10.44 61.48
C LEU A 30 -75.97 11.57 60.86
N PRO A 31 -76.49 12.43 59.98
CA PRO A 31 -75.70 13.51 59.37
C PRO A 31 -75.21 14.56 60.36
N LYS A 32 -75.84 14.69 61.54
CA LYS A 32 -75.46 15.65 62.59
C LYS A 32 -74.39 15.10 63.54
N ILE A 33 -74.24 13.78 63.60
CA ILE A 33 -73.25 13.06 64.44
C ILE A 33 -71.99 12.74 63.62
N VAL A 34 -72.13 12.56 62.30
CA VAL A 34 -71.01 12.39 61.38
C VAL A 34 -70.27 13.73 61.24
N ASN A 35 -69.11 13.84 61.89
CA ASN A 35 -68.29 15.04 61.86
C ASN A 35 -67.68 15.26 60.45
N GLY A 36 -67.97 16.39 59.82
CA GLY A 36 -67.45 16.75 58.51
C GLY A 36 -65.91 16.80 58.45
N ASP A 37 -65.25 17.13 59.57
CA ASP A 37 -63.79 17.09 59.68
C ASP A 37 -63.26 15.65 59.58
N ILE A 38 -63.97 14.67 60.17
CA ILE A 38 -63.63 13.25 60.08
C ILE A 38 -63.79 12.76 58.63
N LEU A 39 -64.89 13.15 57.96
CA LEU A 39 -65.09 12.81 56.54
C LEU A 39 -64.01 13.43 55.64
N GLY A 40 -63.61 14.67 55.91
CA GLY A 40 -62.53 15.35 55.20
C GLY A 40 -61.15 14.72 55.46
N THR A 41 -60.91 14.16 56.65
CA THR A 41 -59.70 13.38 56.91
C THR A 41 -59.67 12.05 56.16
N PHE A 42 -60.81 11.36 56.00
CA PHE A 42 -60.90 10.15 55.18
C PHE A 42 -60.61 10.45 53.71
N GLN A 43 -61.19 11.51 53.14
CA GLN A 43 -60.89 11.91 51.75
C GLN A 43 -59.40 12.27 51.54
N LYS A 44 -58.77 12.92 52.52
CA LYS A 44 -57.32 13.19 52.46
C LYS A 44 -56.49 11.91 52.60
N LEU A 45 -56.94 10.97 53.42
CA LEU A 45 -56.30 9.66 53.59
C LEU A 45 -56.37 8.87 52.28
N ASP A 46 -57.53 8.83 51.61
CA ASP A 46 -57.72 8.17 50.30
C ASP A 46 -56.77 8.75 49.23
N VAL A 47 -56.60 10.08 49.21
CA VAL A 47 -55.66 10.75 48.29
C VAL A 47 -54.20 10.40 48.63
N ILE A 48 -53.85 10.32 49.92
CA ILE A 48 -52.51 9.93 50.36
C ILE A 48 -52.25 8.45 50.01
N GLU A 49 -53.22 7.57 50.21
CA GLU A 49 -53.13 6.15 49.88
C GLU A 49 -52.95 5.94 48.37
N SER A 50 -53.75 6.59 47.53
CA SER A 50 -53.57 6.55 46.07
C SER A 50 -52.22 7.12 45.61
N ASN A 51 -51.71 8.15 46.29
CA ASN A 51 -50.37 8.67 45.99
C ASN A 51 -49.26 7.73 46.47
N LEU A 52 -49.46 7.01 47.58
CA LEU A 52 -48.54 6.00 48.08
C LEU A 52 -48.46 4.84 47.10
N GLU A 53 -49.58 4.31 46.63
CA GLU A 53 -49.63 3.25 45.62
C GLU A 53 -48.87 3.64 44.34
N LYS A 54 -49.12 4.85 43.81
CA LYS A 54 -48.39 5.36 42.64
C LYS A 54 -46.88 5.48 42.89
N LYS A 55 -46.48 5.87 44.10
CA LYS A 55 -45.07 5.99 44.47
C LYS A 55 -44.43 4.61 44.64
N GLU A 56 -45.15 3.62 45.14
CA GLU A 56 -44.69 2.24 45.20
C GLU A 56 -44.49 1.64 43.80
N GLU A 57 -45.43 1.88 42.88
CA GLU A 57 -45.29 1.51 41.47
C GLU A 57 -44.08 2.19 40.82
N GLU A 58 -43.88 3.49 41.04
CA GLU A 58 -42.72 4.25 40.53
C GLU A 58 -41.40 3.71 41.09
N ILE A 59 -41.35 3.39 42.38
CA ILE A 59 -40.16 2.79 43.03
C ILE A 59 -39.85 1.43 42.42
N GLU A 60 -40.87 0.59 42.20
CA GLU A 60 -40.67 -0.73 41.62
C GLU A 60 -40.21 -0.65 40.16
N GLN A 61 -40.76 0.30 39.39
CA GLN A 61 -40.30 0.57 38.03
C GLN A 61 -38.85 1.05 38.00
N LEU A 62 -38.47 1.98 38.88
CA LEU A 62 -37.08 2.45 38.99
C LEU A 62 -36.13 1.32 39.41
N ARG A 63 -36.56 0.39 40.27
CA ARG A 63 -35.76 -0.79 40.64
C ARG A 63 -35.50 -1.69 39.44
N MET A 64 -36.54 -2.01 38.67
CA MET A 64 -36.39 -2.80 37.43
C MET A 64 -35.46 -2.12 36.42
N ASP A 65 -35.58 -0.81 36.24
CA ASP A 65 -34.69 -0.04 35.36
C ASP A 65 -33.23 -0.07 35.86
N CYS A 66 -33.01 0.09 37.16
CA CYS A 66 -31.67 -0.01 37.76
C CYS A 66 -31.03 -1.38 37.52
N GLU A 67 -31.80 -2.47 37.67
CA GLU A 67 -31.32 -3.83 37.40
C GLU A 67 -30.98 -4.04 35.92
N HIS A 68 -31.85 -3.57 35.02
CA HIS A 68 -31.61 -3.63 33.58
C HIS A 68 -30.36 -2.83 33.16
N PHE A 69 -30.18 -1.61 33.67
CA PHE A 69 -28.98 -0.82 33.39
C PHE A 69 -27.72 -1.45 33.97
N ARG A 70 -27.80 -2.06 35.17
CA ARG A 70 -26.68 -2.80 35.77
C ARG A 70 -26.27 -3.98 34.88
N ALA A 71 -27.22 -4.81 34.44
CA ALA A 71 -26.93 -5.94 33.56
C ALA A 71 -26.30 -5.51 32.23
N ARG A 72 -26.80 -4.42 31.64
CA ARG A 72 -26.22 -3.84 30.40
C ARG A 72 -24.80 -3.31 30.62
N LEU A 73 -24.53 -2.66 31.75
CA LEU A 73 -23.20 -2.16 32.08
C LEU A 73 -22.21 -3.31 32.26
N GLU A 74 -22.60 -4.36 32.99
CA GLU A 74 -21.77 -5.55 33.20
C GLU A 74 -21.44 -6.25 31.87
N THR A 75 -22.43 -6.40 30.98
CA THR A 75 -22.23 -6.96 29.63
C THR A 75 -21.26 -6.11 28.81
N ALA A 76 -21.46 -4.80 28.77
CA ALA A 76 -20.57 -3.88 28.04
C ALA A 76 -19.15 -3.87 28.61
N GLN A 77 -18.99 -3.99 29.93
CA GLN A 77 -17.68 -4.11 30.58
C GLN A 77 -16.98 -5.42 30.20
N ALA A 78 -17.71 -6.54 30.20
CA ALA A 78 -17.16 -7.84 29.80
C ALA A 78 -16.72 -7.82 28.33
N ASP A 79 -17.54 -7.26 27.44
CA ASP A 79 -17.20 -7.11 26.02
C ASP A 79 -15.98 -6.20 25.82
N CYS A 80 -15.92 -5.04 26.50
CA CYS A 80 -14.77 -4.14 26.44
C CYS A 80 -13.47 -4.83 26.91
N MET A 81 -13.53 -5.63 27.97
CA MET A 81 -12.38 -6.39 28.46
C MET A 81 -11.95 -7.48 27.47
N ARG A 82 -12.91 -8.16 26.82
CA ARG A 82 -12.65 -9.16 25.77
C ARG A 82 -11.97 -8.51 24.56
N GLU A 83 -12.55 -7.42 24.03
CA GLU A 83 -11.98 -6.67 22.91
C GLU A 83 -10.58 -6.13 23.22
N LYS A 84 -10.34 -5.64 24.45
CA LYS A 84 -9.02 -5.18 24.87
C LYS A 84 -7.99 -6.31 24.85
N LYS A 85 -8.38 -7.52 25.27
CA LYS A 85 -7.51 -8.70 25.24
C LYS A 85 -7.20 -9.14 23.81
N GLU A 86 -8.22 -9.22 22.96
CA GLU A 86 -8.06 -9.55 21.52
C GLU A 86 -7.18 -8.52 20.81
N LYS A 87 -7.37 -7.22 21.08
CA LYS A 87 -6.53 -6.15 20.51
C LYS A 87 -5.06 -6.27 20.91
N LEU A 88 -4.76 -6.71 22.14
CA LEU A 88 -3.39 -6.95 22.57
C LEU A 88 -2.78 -8.17 21.85
N ASP A 89 -3.54 -9.25 21.73
CA ASP A 89 -3.12 -10.46 21.03
C ASP A 89 -2.83 -10.19 19.54
N LEU A 90 -3.74 -9.50 18.86
CA LEU A 90 -3.55 -9.10 17.45
C LEU A 90 -2.35 -8.17 17.25
N ARG A 91 -2.08 -7.27 18.20
CA ARG A 91 -0.88 -6.41 18.15
C ARG A 91 0.39 -7.21 18.30
N GLN A 92 0.39 -8.23 19.16
CA GLN A 92 1.52 -9.13 19.32
C GLN A 92 1.77 -9.92 18.02
N GLN A 93 0.73 -10.56 17.47
CA GLN A 93 0.84 -11.30 16.21
C GLN A 93 1.32 -10.41 15.05
N LEU A 94 0.83 -9.17 14.97
CA LEU A 94 1.29 -8.21 13.95
C LEU A 94 2.77 -7.86 14.12
N ASN A 95 3.24 -7.69 15.36
CA ASN A 95 4.65 -7.41 15.61
C ASN A 95 5.55 -8.61 15.27
N GLU A 96 5.12 -9.82 15.63
CA GLU A 96 5.82 -11.06 15.28
C GLU A 96 5.89 -11.24 13.75
N ALA A 97 4.77 -11.06 13.04
CA ALA A 97 4.74 -11.12 11.59
C ALA A 97 5.62 -10.05 10.93
N LYS A 98 5.64 -8.81 11.46
CA LYS A 98 6.54 -7.75 10.99
C LYS A 98 8.01 -8.12 11.17
N GLN A 99 8.37 -8.68 12.32
CA GLN A 99 9.75 -9.10 12.59
C GLN A 99 10.18 -10.25 11.67
N GLN A 100 9.30 -11.23 11.43
CA GLN A 100 9.56 -12.32 10.48
C GLN A 100 9.75 -11.79 9.05
N LEU A 101 8.92 -10.85 8.61
CA LEU A 101 9.06 -10.24 7.28
C LEU A 101 10.38 -9.46 7.13
N LEU A 102 10.80 -8.71 8.15
CA LEU A 102 12.07 -7.99 8.14
C LEU A 102 13.25 -8.97 8.05
N GLN A 103 13.25 -10.03 8.88
CA GLN A 103 14.29 -11.06 8.84
C GLN A 103 14.33 -11.79 7.48
N GLN A 104 13.17 -12.05 6.88
CA GLN A 104 13.11 -12.66 5.56
C GLN A 104 13.64 -11.72 4.47
N ALA A 105 13.34 -10.43 4.55
CA ALA A 105 13.86 -9.44 3.61
C ALA A 105 15.39 -9.33 3.69
N GLU A 106 15.94 -9.20 4.91
CA GLU A 106 17.39 -9.18 5.15
C GLU A 106 18.06 -10.46 4.61
N TYR A 107 17.52 -11.62 4.95
CA TYR A 107 18.02 -12.90 4.47
C TYR A 107 17.98 -13.04 2.94
N CYS A 108 16.89 -12.60 2.31
CA CYS A 108 16.76 -12.63 0.84
C CYS A 108 17.77 -11.69 0.17
N THR A 109 18.03 -10.52 0.75
CA THR A 109 19.04 -9.57 0.26
C THR A 109 20.44 -10.16 0.39
N GLU A 110 20.83 -10.67 1.56
CA GLU A 110 22.15 -11.27 1.80
C GLU A 110 22.37 -12.49 0.88
N MET A 111 21.39 -13.38 0.77
CA MET A 111 21.45 -14.51 -0.14
C MET A 111 21.56 -14.05 -1.60
N GLY A 112 20.75 -13.06 -1.98
CA GLY A 112 20.73 -12.49 -3.33
C GLY A 112 22.09 -11.92 -3.69
N ALA A 113 22.68 -11.11 -2.82
CA ALA A 113 24.01 -10.52 -2.97
C ALA A 113 25.08 -11.60 -3.16
N ALA A 114 25.14 -12.60 -2.27
CA ALA A 114 26.13 -13.66 -2.34
C ALA A 114 26.00 -14.51 -3.62
N VAL A 115 24.80 -15.01 -3.91
CA VAL A 115 24.57 -15.91 -5.06
C VAL A 115 24.73 -15.16 -6.37
N CYS A 116 24.23 -13.93 -6.49
CA CYS A 116 24.36 -13.16 -7.72
C CYS A 116 25.78 -12.67 -7.94
N THR A 117 26.56 -12.39 -6.89
CA THR A 117 27.98 -12.05 -7.06
C THR A 117 28.77 -13.24 -7.63
N LEU A 118 28.50 -14.45 -7.14
CA LEU A 118 29.09 -15.67 -7.72
C LEU A 118 28.63 -15.88 -9.16
N LEU A 119 27.33 -15.72 -9.43
CA LEU A 119 26.78 -15.89 -10.77
C LEU A 119 27.31 -14.84 -11.75
N TRP A 120 27.54 -13.61 -11.29
CA TRP A 120 28.19 -12.56 -12.06
C TRP A 120 29.60 -13.01 -12.47
N GLY A 121 30.42 -13.49 -11.52
CA GLY A 121 31.74 -14.03 -11.82
C GLY A 121 31.70 -15.16 -12.85
N VAL A 122 30.79 -16.12 -12.69
CA VAL A 122 30.63 -17.26 -13.59
C VAL A 122 30.09 -16.86 -14.98
N SER A 123 29.24 -15.83 -15.05
CA SER A 123 28.65 -15.35 -16.32
C SER A 123 29.67 -14.71 -17.26
N SER A 124 30.90 -14.46 -16.83
CA SER A 124 32.01 -14.08 -17.72
C SER A 124 32.42 -15.19 -18.69
N ASN A 125 32.00 -16.44 -18.42
CA ASN A 125 32.24 -17.59 -19.27
C ASN A 125 31.05 -17.85 -20.22
N GLU A 126 31.33 -17.95 -21.52
CA GLU A 126 30.31 -18.15 -22.55
C GLU A 126 29.51 -19.45 -22.40
N GLU A 127 30.14 -20.57 -22.03
CA GLU A 127 29.47 -21.86 -21.83
C GLU A 127 28.51 -21.82 -20.63
N ALA A 128 28.90 -21.10 -19.58
CA ALA A 128 28.06 -20.90 -18.42
C ALA A 128 26.81 -20.07 -18.79
N VAL A 129 26.97 -18.99 -19.58
CA VAL A 129 25.82 -18.21 -20.06
C VAL A 129 24.89 -19.06 -20.93
N LYS A 130 25.42 -19.86 -21.87
CA LYS A 130 24.60 -20.78 -22.66
C LYS A 130 23.80 -21.75 -21.79
N SER A 131 24.43 -22.27 -20.72
CA SER A 131 23.78 -23.16 -19.76
C SER A 131 22.68 -22.46 -18.95
N ILE A 132 22.93 -21.21 -18.51
CA ILE A 132 21.96 -20.39 -17.79
C ILE A 132 20.73 -20.13 -18.68
N LEU A 133 20.96 -19.67 -19.92
CA LEU A 133 19.89 -19.32 -20.86
C LEU A 133 19.11 -20.55 -21.37
N GLY A 134 19.75 -21.72 -21.44
CA GLY A 134 19.08 -22.98 -21.75
C GLY A 134 18.26 -23.54 -20.58
N GLY A 135 18.40 -22.98 -19.38
CA GLY A 135 17.67 -23.43 -18.19
C GLY A 135 16.21 -22.97 -18.15
N SER A 136 15.33 -23.82 -17.60
CA SER A 136 13.89 -23.54 -17.48
C SER A 136 13.53 -22.33 -16.59
N LYS A 137 14.50 -21.80 -15.84
CA LYS A 137 14.32 -20.64 -14.96
C LYS A 137 14.88 -19.33 -15.52
N ALA A 138 15.48 -19.35 -16.72
CA ALA A 138 16.12 -18.16 -17.30
C ALA A 138 15.18 -16.95 -17.35
N VAL A 139 14.01 -17.09 -17.97
CA VAL A 139 13.02 -16.00 -18.09
C VAL A 139 12.62 -15.49 -16.70
N LYS A 140 12.28 -16.39 -15.77
CA LYS A 140 11.90 -16.00 -14.40
C LYS A 140 13.02 -15.25 -13.68
N PHE A 141 14.29 -15.65 -13.86
CA PHE A 141 15.44 -14.97 -13.28
C PHE A 141 15.53 -13.52 -13.78
N PHE A 142 15.40 -13.28 -15.08
CA PHE A 142 15.47 -11.93 -15.63
C PHE A 142 14.23 -11.07 -15.30
N THR A 143 13.04 -11.67 -15.16
CA THR A 143 11.86 -10.97 -14.63
C THR A 143 12.08 -10.51 -13.18
N ILE A 144 12.59 -11.39 -12.32
CA ILE A 144 12.93 -11.03 -10.94
C ILE A 144 14.03 -9.96 -10.93
N THR A 145 15.02 -10.08 -11.80
CA THR A 145 16.10 -9.09 -11.95
C THR A 145 15.53 -7.69 -12.22
N ALA A 146 14.61 -7.57 -13.17
CA ALA A 146 13.94 -6.30 -13.47
C ALA A 146 13.19 -5.75 -12.25
N GLN A 147 12.39 -6.58 -11.58
CA GLN A 147 11.62 -6.19 -10.40
C GLN A 147 12.51 -5.76 -9.22
N THR A 148 13.62 -6.46 -8.99
CA THR A 148 14.58 -6.12 -7.93
C THR A 148 15.27 -4.79 -8.23
N MET A 149 15.72 -4.57 -9.47
CA MET A 149 16.29 -3.30 -9.89
C MET A 149 15.30 -2.13 -9.72
N GLU A 150 14.05 -2.34 -10.13
CA GLU A 150 12.99 -1.35 -10.00
C GLU A 150 12.67 -1.03 -8.55
N SER A 151 12.52 -2.06 -7.71
CA SER A 151 12.27 -1.89 -6.28
C SER A 151 13.41 -1.12 -5.60
N PHE A 152 14.66 -1.41 -5.96
CA PHE A 152 15.82 -0.72 -5.41
C PHE A 152 15.81 0.77 -5.75
N VAL A 153 15.58 1.13 -7.03
CA VAL A 153 15.53 2.54 -7.43
C VAL A 153 14.36 3.27 -6.74
N LYS A 154 13.20 2.63 -6.59
CA LYS A 154 12.05 3.20 -5.86
C LYS A 154 12.32 3.40 -4.37
N SER A 155 13.17 2.58 -3.76
CA SER A 155 13.54 2.73 -2.35
C SER A 155 14.66 3.75 -2.10
N LEU A 156 15.29 4.27 -3.16
CA LEU A 156 16.25 5.37 -3.03
C LEU A 156 15.50 6.63 -2.55
N SER A 157 15.74 7.03 -1.29
CA SER A 157 15.10 8.22 -0.70
C SER A 157 15.62 9.52 -1.33
N GLU A 158 14.92 10.64 -1.16
CA GLU A 158 15.41 11.91 -1.69
C GLU A 158 16.70 12.43 -1.01
N ASP A 159 16.97 11.96 0.22
CA ASP A 159 18.10 12.33 1.09
C ASP A 159 19.29 11.35 0.97
N MET A 160 19.66 11.00 -0.25
CA MET A 160 20.74 10.04 -0.61
C MET A 160 22.17 10.41 -0.18
N LYS A 161 22.38 11.47 0.61
CA LYS A 161 23.74 11.91 0.99
C LYS A 161 24.47 10.93 1.92
N GLN A 162 23.81 9.87 2.41
CA GLN A 162 24.30 8.97 3.46
C GLN A 162 23.99 7.48 3.23
N GLN A 163 23.79 7.03 1.98
CA GLN A 163 23.70 5.59 1.74
C GLN A 163 25.08 4.94 1.72
N ASP A 164 25.21 3.85 2.47
CA ASP A 164 26.36 2.96 2.44
C ASP A 164 26.42 2.27 1.07
N LEU A 165 27.33 2.76 0.23
CA LEU A 165 27.59 2.19 -1.10
C LEU A 165 28.10 0.74 -1.02
N ASP A 166 28.49 0.26 0.17
CA ASP A 166 28.93 -1.11 0.39
C ASP A 166 27.83 -2.03 0.95
N SER A 167 26.59 -1.54 1.06
CA SER A 167 25.43 -2.33 1.50
C SER A 167 25.17 -3.57 0.62
N GLU A 168 24.67 -4.63 1.24
CA GLU A 168 24.28 -5.87 0.57
C GLU A 168 23.22 -5.64 -0.51
N GLU A 169 22.29 -4.68 -0.32
CA GLU A 169 21.30 -4.30 -1.34
C GLU A 169 21.98 -3.73 -2.60
N ASN A 170 22.96 -2.86 -2.43
CA ASN A 170 23.71 -2.28 -3.55
C ASN A 170 24.56 -3.35 -4.24
N GLN A 171 25.23 -4.21 -3.48
CA GLN A 171 26.00 -5.34 -4.04
C GLN A 171 25.10 -6.29 -4.83
N PHE A 172 23.91 -6.61 -4.31
CA PHE A 172 22.94 -7.47 -4.98
C PHE A 172 22.50 -6.89 -6.32
N VAL A 173 22.10 -5.61 -6.35
CA VAL A 173 21.62 -4.96 -7.58
C VAL A 173 22.74 -4.76 -8.60
N LEU A 174 23.96 -4.42 -8.14
CA LEU A 174 25.14 -4.35 -9.01
C LEU A 174 25.48 -5.72 -9.60
N ALA A 175 25.42 -6.79 -8.80
CA ALA A 175 25.68 -8.14 -9.28
C ALA A 175 24.65 -8.59 -10.32
N LEU A 176 23.37 -8.30 -10.10
CA LEU A 176 22.32 -8.52 -11.08
C LEU A 176 22.59 -7.77 -12.39
N ALA A 177 22.92 -6.47 -12.32
CA ALA A 177 23.26 -5.68 -13.50
C ALA A 177 24.50 -6.23 -14.21
N GLY A 178 25.50 -6.66 -13.46
CA GLY A 178 26.72 -7.28 -13.96
C GLY A 178 26.48 -8.58 -14.73
N ILE A 179 25.58 -9.44 -14.22
CA ILE A 179 25.15 -10.66 -14.93
C ILE A 179 24.52 -10.28 -16.26
N VAL A 180 23.61 -9.31 -16.28
CA VAL A 180 22.95 -8.87 -17.52
C VAL A 180 23.97 -8.31 -18.51
N THR A 181 24.94 -7.53 -18.06
CA THR A 181 26.03 -6.99 -18.90
C THR A 181 26.82 -8.10 -19.57
N ASN A 182 27.23 -9.12 -18.81
CA ASN A 182 27.97 -10.26 -19.33
C ASN A 182 27.13 -11.09 -20.31
N VAL A 183 25.84 -11.29 -20.01
CA VAL A 183 24.91 -11.98 -20.92
C VAL A 183 24.75 -11.19 -22.22
N ALA A 184 24.56 -9.88 -22.15
CA ALA A 184 24.43 -9.02 -23.32
C ALA A 184 25.71 -8.99 -24.18
N ALA A 185 26.90 -9.21 -23.60
CA ALA A 185 28.15 -9.28 -24.34
C ALA A 185 28.17 -10.45 -25.37
N LEU A 186 27.35 -11.49 -25.16
CA LEU A 186 27.29 -12.67 -26.00
C LEU A 186 26.13 -12.64 -26.98
N ALA A 187 26.34 -13.14 -28.21
CA ALA A 187 25.31 -13.11 -29.26
C ALA A 187 24.01 -13.83 -28.87
N CYS A 188 24.12 -15.02 -28.25
CA CYS A 188 22.96 -15.75 -27.76
C CYS A 188 22.22 -15.02 -26.63
N GLY A 189 22.94 -14.28 -25.78
CA GLY A 189 22.35 -13.47 -24.72
C GLY A 189 21.60 -12.27 -25.27
N ARG A 190 22.15 -11.56 -26.26
CA ARG A 190 21.42 -10.48 -26.95
C ARG A 190 20.12 -10.96 -27.58
N GLU A 191 20.19 -12.08 -28.30
CA GLU A 191 19.00 -12.67 -28.93
C GLU A 191 17.94 -13.06 -27.89
N PHE A 192 18.36 -13.63 -26.76
CA PHE A 192 17.49 -13.97 -25.65
C PHE A 192 16.86 -12.73 -25.00
N LEU A 193 17.65 -11.69 -24.69
CA LEU A 193 17.16 -10.47 -24.05
C LEU A 193 16.07 -9.80 -24.90
N VAL A 194 16.31 -9.68 -26.21
CA VAL A 194 15.39 -9.02 -27.13
C VAL A 194 14.18 -9.89 -27.49
N SER A 195 14.23 -11.20 -27.30
CA SER A 195 13.12 -12.11 -27.65
C SER A 195 12.28 -12.52 -26.45
N SER A 196 12.89 -12.68 -25.29
CA SER A 196 12.30 -13.36 -24.12
C SER A 196 12.33 -12.52 -22.84
N SER A 197 13.14 -11.45 -22.78
CA SER A 197 13.30 -10.60 -21.57
C SER A 197 13.24 -9.10 -21.90
N ARG A 198 12.34 -8.72 -22.80
CA ARG A 198 12.10 -7.33 -23.21
C ARG A 198 11.80 -6.40 -22.05
N GLU A 199 10.97 -6.87 -21.12
CA GLU A 199 10.59 -6.13 -19.91
C GLU A 199 11.84 -5.65 -19.13
N LEU A 200 12.91 -6.45 -19.08
CA LEU A 200 14.15 -6.04 -18.42
C LEU A 200 14.82 -4.86 -19.13
N LEU A 201 14.84 -4.85 -20.46
CA LEU A 201 15.41 -3.76 -21.24
C LEU A 201 14.59 -2.49 -21.06
N ASP A 202 13.27 -2.61 -21.06
CA ASP A 202 12.35 -1.49 -20.81
C ASP A 202 12.54 -0.92 -19.41
N THR A 203 12.64 -1.79 -18.40
CA THR A 203 12.98 -1.41 -17.03
C THR A 203 14.32 -0.70 -16.98
N MET A 204 15.39 -1.23 -17.59
CA MET A 204 16.70 -0.56 -17.59
C MET A 204 16.64 0.86 -18.16
N MET A 205 15.96 1.06 -19.29
CA MET A 205 15.79 2.38 -19.89
C MET A 205 14.99 3.32 -18.99
N HIS A 206 13.90 2.84 -18.39
CA HIS A 206 13.09 3.61 -17.46
C HIS A 206 13.88 4.03 -16.21
N LEU A 207 14.58 3.10 -15.57
CA LEU A 207 15.36 3.34 -14.35
C LEU A 207 16.52 4.31 -14.59
N LEU A 208 17.15 4.26 -15.76
CA LEU A 208 18.19 5.21 -16.14
C LEU A 208 17.66 6.66 -16.17
N GLY A 209 16.40 6.87 -16.57
CA GLY A 209 15.77 8.20 -16.59
C GLY A 209 15.26 8.68 -15.22
N ASP A 210 14.92 7.75 -14.32
CA ASP A 210 14.36 8.08 -13.01
C ASP A 210 15.42 8.42 -11.95
N MET A 211 16.61 7.84 -12.04
CA MET A 211 17.68 8.07 -11.06
C MET A 211 18.26 9.49 -11.19
N LYS A 212 18.50 10.19 -10.08
CA LYS A 212 19.11 11.54 -10.12
C LYS A 212 20.55 11.52 -10.70
N PRO A 213 21.02 12.60 -11.35
CA PRO A 213 22.39 12.69 -11.85
C PRO A 213 23.44 12.56 -10.74
N GLY A 214 24.55 11.85 -11.02
CA GLY A 214 25.64 11.66 -10.07
C GLY A 214 25.38 10.68 -8.92
N LEU A 215 24.23 9.97 -8.96
CA LEU A 215 23.90 8.91 -8.02
C LEU A 215 23.88 7.55 -8.72
N CYS A 216 24.26 6.51 -7.97
CA CYS A 216 24.28 5.12 -8.43
C CYS A 216 25.09 4.93 -9.74
N ASN A 217 26.17 5.68 -9.94
CA ASN A 217 26.92 5.74 -11.20
C ASN A 217 27.34 4.35 -11.70
N LYS A 218 27.86 3.49 -10.82
CA LYS A 218 28.24 2.10 -11.17
C LYS A 218 27.05 1.31 -11.72
N PHE A 219 25.87 1.48 -11.13
CA PHE A 219 24.66 0.79 -11.55
C PHE A 219 24.17 1.33 -12.90
N LYS A 220 24.17 2.66 -13.10
CA LYS A 220 23.91 3.28 -14.41
C LYS A 220 24.85 2.77 -15.49
N VAL A 221 26.16 2.72 -15.20
CA VAL A 221 27.19 2.25 -16.13
C VAL A 221 26.92 0.81 -16.55
N LEU A 222 26.61 -0.09 -15.63
CA LEU A 222 26.30 -1.49 -15.98
C LEU A 222 25.06 -1.62 -16.87
N MET A 223 24.00 -0.85 -16.60
CA MET A 223 22.82 -0.85 -17.49
C MET A 223 23.15 -0.27 -18.86
N LEU A 224 23.93 0.82 -18.94
CA LEU A 224 24.34 1.40 -20.22
C LEU A 224 25.26 0.47 -21.01
N MET A 225 26.16 -0.25 -20.35
CA MET A 225 26.97 -1.30 -20.96
C MET A 225 26.09 -2.44 -21.49
N SER A 226 25.08 -2.87 -20.73
CA SER A 226 24.11 -3.88 -21.16
C SER A 226 23.37 -3.43 -22.42
N LEU A 227 22.85 -2.20 -22.44
CA LEU A 227 22.13 -1.63 -23.59
C LEU A 227 23.03 -1.43 -24.80
N TYR A 228 24.26 -0.96 -24.62
CA TYR A 228 25.27 -0.87 -25.68
C TYR A 228 25.59 -2.26 -26.23
N ASN A 229 25.79 -3.25 -25.37
CA ASN A 229 26.03 -4.61 -25.84
C ASN A 229 24.84 -5.11 -26.67
N VAL A 230 23.60 -4.90 -26.21
CA VAL A 230 22.37 -5.22 -26.99
C VAL A 230 22.30 -4.44 -28.30
N SER A 231 22.85 -3.22 -28.37
CA SER A 231 22.85 -2.41 -29.60
C SER A 231 23.83 -2.92 -30.67
N ILE A 232 24.78 -3.79 -30.33
CA ILE A 232 25.71 -4.40 -31.29
C ILE A 232 24.98 -5.24 -32.36
N ASN A 233 23.80 -5.81 -32.08
CA ASN A 233 23.00 -6.50 -33.10
C ASN A 233 21.77 -5.68 -33.52
N MET A 234 21.51 -5.65 -34.84
CA MET A 234 20.43 -4.89 -35.46
C MET A 234 19.06 -5.06 -34.76
N LYS A 235 18.71 -6.30 -34.39
CA LYS A 235 17.42 -6.59 -33.73
C LYS A 235 17.32 -5.89 -32.37
N GLY A 236 18.40 -5.88 -31.58
CA GLY A 236 18.47 -5.20 -30.30
C GLY A 236 18.51 -3.69 -30.45
N LEU A 237 19.32 -3.18 -31.38
CA LEU A 237 19.37 -1.75 -31.67
C LEU A 237 18.03 -1.19 -32.13
N LYS A 238 17.31 -1.89 -33.04
CA LYS A 238 15.95 -1.51 -33.43
C LYS A 238 15.00 -1.49 -32.24
N TYR A 239 15.05 -2.53 -31.41
CA TYR A 239 14.20 -2.63 -30.23
C TYR A 239 14.37 -1.44 -29.27
N ILE A 240 15.61 -1.11 -28.89
CA ILE A 240 15.88 -0.03 -27.94
C ILE A 240 15.62 1.35 -28.55
N SER A 241 15.96 1.56 -29.82
CA SER A 241 15.79 2.85 -30.49
C SER A 241 14.34 3.19 -30.81
N GLU A 242 13.47 2.18 -30.95
CA GLU A 242 12.02 2.36 -31.12
C GLU A 242 11.30 2.65 -29.78
N SER A 243 11.99 2.52 -28.64
CA SER A 243 11.41 2.84 -27.34
C SER A 243 11.15 4.35 -27.21
N PRO A 244 9.91 4.76 -26.85
CA PRO A 244 9.57 6.17 -26.70
C PRO A 244 10.48 6.87 -25.67
N GLY A 245 11.06 8.00 -26.05
CA GLY A 245 11.92 8.78 -25.15
C GLY A 245 13.36 8.26 -25.00
N PHE A 246 13.76 7.23 -25.75
CA PHE A 246 15.13 6.72 -25.72
C PHE A 246 16.18 7.77 -26.13
N ILE A 247 15.93 8.53 -27.20
CA ILE A 247 16.83 9.60 -27.66
C ILE A 247 16.93 10.73 -26.60
N PRO A 248 15.82 11.28 -26.07
CA PRO A 248 15.83 12.18 -24.91
C PRO A 248 16.59 11.66 -23.69
N LEU A 249 16.46 10.36 -23.39
CA LEU A 249 17.18 9.72 -22.29
C LEU A 249 18.70 9.80 -22.49
N LEU A 250 19.20 9.54 -23.69
CA LEU A 250 20.64 9.67 -24.00
C LEU A 250 21.12 11.10 -23.79
N TRP A 251 20.36 12.10 -24.23
CA TRP A 251 20.70 13.52 -23.99
C TRP A 251 20.78 13.84 -22.51
N TRP A 252 19.81 13.36 -21.74
CA TRP A 252 19.77 13.56 -20.31
C TRP A 252 20.98 12.90 -19.62
N LEU A 253 21.34 11.67 -20.00
CA LEU A 253 22.50 10.96 -19.47
C LEU A 253 23.84 11.60 -19.82
N LEU A 254 23.98 12.23 -20.99
CA LEU A 254 25.18 12.98 -21.36
C LEU A 254 25.43 14.20 -20.46
N ASN A 255 24.41 14.66 -19.73
CA ASN A 255 24.53 15.73 -18.74
C ASN A 255 24.85 15.22 -17.32
N ASP A 256 25.02 13.91 -17.13
CA ASP A 256 25.44 13.37 -15.83
C ASP A 256 26.84 13.91 -15.44
N PRO A 257 27.08 14.25 -14.16
CA PRO A 257 28.40 14.69 -13.71
C PRO A 257 29.46 13.58 -13.77
N ASP A 258 29.06 12.32 -13.78
CA ASP A 258 29.98 11.18 -13.85
C ASP A 258 30.48 10.92 -15.28
N THR A 259 31.80 10.84 -15.45
CA THR A 259 32.42 10.67 -16.76
C THR A 259 32.20 9.30 -17.38
N GLU A 260 32.07 8.25 -16.56
CA GLU A 260 31.82 6.89 -17.05
C GLU A 260 30.38 6.75 -17.55
N VAL A 261 29.43 7.35 -16.84
CA VAL A 261 28.03 7.42 -17.31
C VAL A 261 27.98 8.15 -18.66
N CYS A 262 28.65 9.30 -18.78
CA CYS A 262 28.74 10.02 -20.05
C CYS A 262 29.38 9.18 -21.15
N LEU A 263 30.47 8.48 -20.87
CA LEU A 263 31.19 7.62 -21.82
C LEU A 263 30.28 6.54 -22.39
N HIS A 264 29.57 5.81 -21.54
CA HIS A 264 28.70 4.73 -21.99
C HIS A 264 27.42 5.22 -22.66
N ALA A 265 26.87 6.36 -22.23
CA ALA A 265 25.78 7.03 -22.96
C ALA A 265 26.23 7.47 -24.36
N LEU A 266 27.45 7.98 -24.50
CA LEU A 266 28.02 8.39 -25.78
C LEU A 266 28.30 7.20 -26.71
N ARG A 267 28.79 6.07 -26.18
CA ARG A 267 28.97 4.83 -26.94
C ARG A 267 27.64 4.32 -27.50
N LEU A 268 26.60 4.32 -26.66
CA LEU A 268 25.26 3.92 -27.06
C LEU A 268 24.67 4.87 -28.11
N LEU A 269 24.85 6.18 -27.95
CA LEU A 269 24.48 7.17 -28.95
C LEU A 269 25.19 6.93 -30.29
N GLN A 270 26.50 6.70 -30.29
CA GLN A 270 27.24 6.44 -31.52
C GLN A 270 26.69 5.21 -32.25
N SER A 271 26.34 4.13 -31.53
CA SER A 271 25.74 2.94 -32.14
C SER A 271 24.40 3.20 -32.86
N VAL A 272 23.63 4.19 -32.38
CA VAL A 272 22.36 4.60 -33.00
C VAL A 272 22.62 5.44 -34.26
N LEU A 273 23.59 6.35 -34.19
CA LEU A 273 23.88 7.29 -35.26
C LEU A 273 24.61 6.65 -36.45
N LEU A 274 25.44 5.65 -36.18
CA LEU A 274 26.17 4.93 -37.23
C LEU A 274 25.32 3.90 -37.99
N GLU A 275 24.09 3.62 -37.54
CA GLU A 275 23.21 2.66 -38.19
C GLU A 275 22.19 3.37 -39.11
N PRO A 276 22.32 3.27 -40.45
CA PRO A 276 21.50 4.04 -41.40
C PRO A 276 20.00 3.79 -41.26
N GLU A 277 19.58 2.55 -40.96
CA GLU A 277 18.15 2.23 -40.83
C GLU A 277 17.51 2.87 -39.61
N VAL A 278 18.28 3.06 -38.54
CA VAL A 278 17.81 3.68 -37.31
C VAL A 278 17.88 5.20 -37.46
N LEU A 279 18.97 5.72 -38.01
CA LEU A 279 19.12 7.13 -38.30
C LEU A 279 18.07 7.63 -39.29
N ALA A 280 17.69 6.85 -40.30
CA ALA A 280 16.61 7.24 -41.23
C ALA A 280 15.26 7.48 -40.52
N ARG A 281 15.02 6.80 -39.39
CA ARG A 281 13.77 6.91 -38.62
C ARG A 281 13.84 7.97 -37.52
N SER A 282 14.95 8.03 -36.80
CA SER A 282 15.15 8.94 -35.67
C SER A 282 15.90 10.23 -36.04
N GLY A 283 16.37 10.37 -37.28
CA GLY A 283 17.29 11.42 -37.72
C GLY A 283 16.70 12.83 -37.70
N ALA A 284 15.37 12.99 -37.79
CA ALA A 284 14.73 14.29 -37.59
C ALA A 284 14.83 14.72 -36.11
N GLU A 285 14.42 13.85 -35.19
CA GLU A 285 14.49 14.09 -33.74
C GLU A 285 15.94 14.31 -33.29
N VAL A 286 16.88 13.49 -33.78
CA VAL A 286 18.30 13.65 -33.51
C VAL A 286 18.78 15.02 -33.97
N ARG A 287 18.53 15.43 -35.22
CA ARG A 287 19.01 16.72 -35.73
C ARG A 287 18.44 17.92 -34.97
N GLU A 288 17.20 17.84 -34.52
CA GLU A 288 16.53 18.94 -33.80
C GLU A 288 16.95 19.03 -32.32
N THR A 289 17.26 17.91 -31.67
CA THR A 289 17.43 17.84 -30.21
C THR A 289 18.84 17.48 -29.73
N LEU A 290 19.76 17.13 -30.64
CA LEU A 290 21.14 16.76 -30.32
C LEU A 290 21.82 17.88 -29.50
N PRO A 291 22.32 17.60 -28.28
CA PRO A 291 23.01 18.56 -27.44
C PRO A 291 24.47 18.74 -27.92
N LEU A 292 24.65 19.28 -29.12
CA LEU A 292 25.95 19.42 -29.78
C LEU A 292 26.99 20.15 -28.91
N GLN A 293 26.58 21.21 -28.20
CA GLN A 293 27.45 21.95 -27.29
C GLN A 293 27.97 21.08 -26.14
N ARG A 294 27.15 20.15 -25.64
CA ARG A 294 27.57 19.22 -24.60
C ARG A 294 28.61 18.24 -25.15
N ILE A 295 28.41 17.70 -26.35
CA ILE A 295 29.37 16.79 -27.01
C ILE A 295 30.72 17.50 -27.26
N ILE A 296 30.70 18.76 -27.71
CA ILE A 296 31.91 19.61 -27.86
C ILE A 296 32.62 19.80 -26.50
N THR A 297 31.86 19.94 -25.41
CA THR A 297 32.45 20.02 -24.07
C THR A 297 33.10 18.69 -23.68
N LEU A 298 32.44 17.56 -23.96
CA LEU A 298 32.98 16.22 -23.69
C LEU A 298 34.26 15.92 -24.51
N SER A 299 34.37 16.45 -25.74
CA SER A 299 35.59 16.34 -26.56
C SER A 299 36.78 17.12 -26.00
N GLN A 300 36.58 17.91 -24.95
CA GLN A 300 37.61 18.63 -24.19
C GLN A 300 37.82 18.02 -22.79
N SER A 301 37.18 16.90 -22.49
CA SER A 301 37.33 16.20 -21.21
C SER A 301 38.77 15.78 -20.95
N ARG A 302 39.14 15.71 -19.66
CA ARG A 302 40.42 15.14 -19.21
C ARG A 302 40.42 13.60 -19.27
N HIS A 303 39.24 12.99 -19.36
CA HIS A 303 39.10 11.55 -19.50
C HIS A 303 39.39 11.13 -20.95
N ALA A 304 40.48 10.40 -21.17
CA ALA A 304 41.03 10.14 -22.50
C ALA A 304 40.06 9.40 -23.43
N GLU A 305 39.40 8.34 -22.96
CA GLU A 305 38.46 7.55 -23.78
C GLU A 305 37.24 8.36 -24.20
N LEU A 306 36.59 9.02 -23.24
CA LEU A 306 35.46 9.93 -23.46
C LEU A 306 35.82 11.06 -24.42
N GLN A 307 37.00 11.65 -24.26
CA GLN A 307 37.49 12.68 -25.17
C GLN A 307 37.64 12.14 -26.59
N ALA A 308 38.27 10.97 -26.75
CA ALA A 308 38.49 10.37 -28.07
C ALA A 308 37.17 10.05 -28.76
N LEU A 309 36.25 9.39 -28.05
CA LEU A 309 34.93 9.03 -28.55
C LEU A 309 34.09 10.25 -28.92
N ALA A 310 34.14 11.32 -28.14
CA ALA A 310 33.43 12.55 -28.46
C ALA A 310 33.99 13.26 -29.69
N LYS A 311 35.31 13.18 -29.92
CA LYS A 311 35.92 13.72 -31.16
C LYS A 311 35.51 12.90 -32.37
N GLU A 312 35.56 11.58 -32.27
CA GLU A 312 35.13 10.64 -33.32
C GLU A 312 33.67 10.90 -33.69
N LEU A 313 32.78 10.98 -32.70
CA LEU A 313 31.37 11.26 -32.97
C LEU A 313 31.14 12.62 -33.64
N LEU A 314 31.91 13.66 -33.28
CA LEU A 314 31.83 14.95 -33.95
C LEU A 314 32.32 14.92 -35.40
N GLU A 315 33.20 13.97 -35.76
CA GLU A 315 33.61 13.73 -37.13
C GLU A 315 32.50 12.97 -37.89
N ASP A 316 31.91 11.94 -37.28
CA ASP A 316 30.78 11.18 -37.83
C ASP A 316 29.59 12.10 -38.14
N LEU A 317 29.25 13.00 -37.22
CA LEU A 317 28.15 13.95 -37.40
C LEU A 317 28.38 14.92 -38.57
N LYS A 318 29.63 15.33 -38.84
CA LYS A 318 29.92 16.19 -39.99
C LYS A 318 29.63 15.47 -41.30
N ILE A 319 29.97 14.18 -41.39
CA ILE A 319 29.70 13.36 -42.58
C ILE A 319 28.20 13.30 -42.84
N LEU A 320 27.39 13.12 -41.78
CA LEU A 320 25.93 13.12 -41.88
C LEU A 320 25.32 14.44 -42.36
N ASP A 321 25.95 15.58 -42.03
CA ASP A 321 25.55 16.90 -42.55
C ASP A 321 25.94 17.12 -44.03
N TYR A 322 26.91 16.37 -44.56
CA TYR A 322 27.33 16.44 -45.98
C TYR A 322 26.53 15.49 -46.89
N GLU A 323 25.88 14.45 -46.33
CA GLU A 323 25.08 13.48 -47.07
C GLU A 323 23.57 13.80 -47.11
N ALA A 324 23.15 14.90 -46.46
CA ALA A 324 21.79 15.43 -46.46
C ALA A 324 21.59 16.58 -47.46
#